data_AF-A0A838TKJ2-F1
#
_entry.id   AF-A0A838TKJ2-F1
#
_cell.length_a   1.000
_cell.length_b   1.000
_cell.length_c   1.000
_cell.angle_alpha   90.00
_cell.angle_beta   90.00
_cell.angle_gamma   90.00
#
_symmetry.space_group_name_H-M   'P 1'
#
loop_
_entity.id
_entity.type
_entity.pdbx_description
1 polymer ?
#
loop_
_entity_poly.entity_id
_entity_poly.type
_entity_poly.pdbx_seq_one_letter_code
_entity_poly.pdbx_strand_id
1 'polypeptide(L)'
;MKGKYLIIISAVLLILIGYVWYHFQYFLQDKKYGSVSTIHTMLVKRSAHTATLLNDGRIFLTGGILKAEGIEENNSSTEFYNPVHDTFYRGPEMNIKRAGHTATLLSNGEVLITGGFNNEGFLKSAELVNLSSGKMERVNGELSEPRSAHTANLLHDGRVVILGGANGGLKSNKYIDVYNPATKSISKINSLLTARTGHTATLLNDGRLLIVGGSQNWRSDVLNTSEIFDPATNTIYQTAKLHVIRNKHAAVKLRDGKVLIIAGSDEAESIGGRYRTCELFDPVTNTFRLVKNKLADSRFKISNAADILSNGNIIVAGDGKYAEVFDAQTQTFHTTSGSVQDAWMYSTVTTLKDDRVLIAGGYNGNMQPTNKAWVYKPK
;
A
#
# COMPACT_ATOMS: atom_id res chain seq x y z
N MET A 1 6.65 45.76 42.26
CA MET A 1 6.48 45.60 40.79
C MET A 1 7.67 44.95 40.07
N LYS A 2 8.93 45.09 40.51
CA LYS A 2 10.12 44.54 39.80
C LYS A 2 10.21 43.00 39.73
N GLY A 3 9.70 42.26 40.72
CA GLY A 3 9.80 40.78 40.75
C GLY A 3 8.91 40.04 39.74
N LYS A 4 7.78 40.62 39.31
CA LYS A 4 6.90 39.99 38.31
C LYS A 4 7.47 40.05 36.89
N TYR A 5 8.22 41.11 36.56
CA TYR A 5 8.84 41.27 35.24
C TYR A 5 10.00 40.29 35.01
N LEU A 6 10.80 39.98 36.03
CA LEU A 6 11.93 39.06 35.92
C LEU A 6 11.48 37.60 35.68
N ILE A 7 10.37 37.20 36.30
CA ILE A 7 9.77 35.86 36.11
C ILE A 7 9.18 35.72 34.69
N ILE A 8 8.54 36.77 34.17
CA ILE A 8 7.99 36.78 32.81
C ILE A 8 9.11 36.70 31.77
N ILE A 9 10.22 37.44 31.95
CA ILE A 9 11.38 37.39 31.04
C ILE A 9 12.04 36.00 31.04
N SER A 10 12.17 35.36 32.21
CA SER A 10 12.71 34.00 32.33
C SER A 10 11.82 32.94 31.64
N ALA A 11 10.51 33.03 31.80
CA ALA A 11 9.56 32.13 31.15
C ALA A 11 9.56 32.29 29.62
N VAL A 12 9.60 33.53 29.11
CA VAL A 12 9.68 33.80 27.67
C VAL A 12 11.01 33.31 27.08
N LEU A 13 12.13 33.47 27.79
CA LEU A 13 13.44 32.98 27.34
C LEU A 13 13.49 31.44 27.29
N LEU A 14 12.92 30.74 28.27
CA LEU A 14 12.81 29.28 28.27
C LEU A 14 11.90 28.76 27.14
N ILE A 15 10.80 29.46 26.86
CA ILE A 15 9.94 29.17 25.71
C ILE A 15 10.71 29.38 24.40
N LEU A 16 11.48 30.47 24.28
CA LEU A 16 12.29 30.74 23.09
C LEU A 16 13.41 29.71 22.89
N ILE A 17 14.11 29.30 23.96
CA ILE A 17 15.15 28.28 23.90
C ILE A 17 14.54 26.93 23.53
N GLY A 18 13.40 26.56 24.12
CA GLY A 18 12.65 25.36 23.76
C GLY A 18 12.20 25.38 22.30
N TYR A 19 11.71 26.53 21.81
CA TYR A 19 11.32 26.74 20.43
C TYR A 19 12.51 26.61 19.47
N VAL A 20 13.62 27.30 19.74
CA VAL A 20 14.84 27.24 18.91
C VAL A 20 15.42 25.82 18.91
N TRP A 21 15.45 25.14 20.05
CA TRP A 21 15.91 23.76 20.14
C TRP A 21 15.00 22.80 19.36
N TYR A 22 13.68 22.95 19.49
CA TYR A 22 12.70 22.17 18.73
C TYR A 22 12.89 22.37 17.22
N HIS A 23 12.98 23.62 16.77
CA HIS A 23 13.20 23.93 15.35
C HIS A 23 14.57 23.46 14.85
N PHE A 24 15.61 23.46 15.68
CA PHE A 24 16.92 22.91 15.34
C PHE A 24 16.88 21.38 15.19
N GLN A 25 16.17 20.66 16.06
CA GLN A 25 16.00 19.20 15.94
C GLN A 25 15.19 18.82 14.70
N TYR A 26 14.12 19.55 14.39
CA TYR A 26 13.39 19.39 13.12
C TYR A 26 14.32 19.64 11.93
N PHE A 27 15.04 20.77 11.92
CA PHE A 27 15.99 21.10 10.87
C PHE A 27 17.08 20.01 10.67
N LEU A 28 17.52 19.33 11.73
CA LEU A 28 18.44 18.20 11.62
C LEU A 28 17.77 16.93 11.06
N GLN A 29 16.50 16.66 11.40
CA GLN A 29 15.72 15.56 10.81
C GLN A 29 15.44 15.79 9.32
N ASP A 30 15.04 17.01 8.93
CA ASP A 30 14.86 17.45 7.53
C ASP A 30 16.11 17.13 6.69
N LYS A 31 17.30 17.28 7.27
CA LYS A 31 18.57 17.07 6.57
C LYS A 31 18.93 15.62 6.30
N LYS A 32 18.45 14.66 7.11
CA LYS A 32 18.89 13.26 7.00
C LYS A 32 17.87 12.34 6.34
N TYR A 33 16.57 12.56 6.57
CA TYR A 33 15.53 11.61 6.15
C TYR A 33 14.44 12.22 5.27
N GLY A 34 14.65 13.44 4.78
CA GLY A 34 13.74 14.09 3.83
C GLY A 34 12.51 14.73 4.48
N SER A 35 11.64 15.23 3.61
CA SER A 35 10.48 16.04 4.00
C SER A 35 9.24 15.69 3.20
N VAL A 36 8.10 15.64 3.88
CA VAL A 36 6.76 15.55 3.28
C VAL A 36 6.18 16.95 3.13
N SER A 37 5.63 17.26 1.95
CA SER A 37 4.96 18.52 1.67
C SER A 37 3.65 18.29 0.93
N THR A 38 2.65 19.13 1.19
CA THR A 38 1.38 19.11 0.44
C THR A 38 1.59 19.64 -0.96
N ILE A 39 0.94 19.01 -1.93
CA ILE A 39 0.91 19.42 -3.34
C ILE A 39 -0.54 19.68 -3.78
N HIS A 40 -0.78 19.90 -5.07
CA HIS A 40 -2.14 20.00 -5.60
C HIS A 40 -2.98 18.79 -5.19
N THR A 41 -4.27 19.00 -4.99
CA THR A 41 -5.18 17.91 -4.66
C THR A 41 -5.55 17.11 -5.91
N MET A 42 -5.85 15.82 -5.72
CA MET A 42 -6.56 15.02 -6.70
C MET A 42 -7.92 15.67 -7.03
N LEU A 43 -8.44 15.40 -8.22
CA LEU A 43 -9.75 15.85 -8.68
C LEU A 43 -10.87 15.17 -7.89
N VAL A 44 -10.61 13.96 -7.38
CA VAL A 44 -11.61 13.13 -6.70
C VAL A 44 -11.06 12.65 -5.35
N LYS A 45 -11.94 12.57 -4.34
CA LYS A 45 -11.60 11.94 -3.05
C LYS A 45 -11.57 10.43 -3.23
N ARG A 46 -10.56 9.75 -2.70
CA ARG A 46 -10.41 8.30 -2.93
C ARG A 46 -9.71 7.61 -1.76
N SER A 47 -10.29 6.53 -1.27
CA SER A 47 -9.67 5.54 -0.38
C SER A 47 -9.83 4.13 -0.97
N ALA A 48 -8.96 3.19 -0.60
CA ALA A 48 -8.93 1.84 -1.19
C ALA A 48 -8.86 1.86 -2.74
N HIS A 49 -8.20 2.89 -3.27
CA HIS A 49 -7.84 3.02 -4.68
C HIS A 49 -6.46 2.42 -4.91
N THR A 50 -6.04 2.35 -6.16
CA THR A 50 -4.66 2.00 -6.53
C THR A 50 -3.95 3.18 -7.15
N ALA A 51 -2.63 3.21 -7.00
CA ALA A 51 -1.72 4.14 -7.66
C ALA A 51 -0.61 3.31 -8.32
N THR A 52 -0.51 3.39 -9.64
CA THR A 52 0.41 2.57 -10.44
C THR A 52 1.40 3.48 -11.16
N LEU A 53 2.70 3.35 -10.86
CA LEU A 53 3.75 4.03 -11.62
C LEU A 53 3.76 3.52 -13.06
N LEU A 54 3.77 4.44 -14.02
CA LEU A 54 3.77 4.14 -15.46
C LEU A 54 5.18 4.20 -16.07
N ASN A 55 5.32 3.61 -17.25
CA ASN A 55 6.58 3.63 -18.02
C ASN A 55 7.05 5.04 -18.39
N ASP A 56 6.16 6.03 -18.46
CA ASP A 56 6.51 7.42 -18.73
C ASP A 56 6.78 8.24 -17.44
N GLY A 57 6.72 7.61 -16.27
CA GLY A 57 6.97 8.26 -14.97
C GLY A 57 5.75 8.91 -14.33
N ARG A 58 4.60 8.98 -15.02
CA ARG A 58 3.34 9.40 -14.39
C ARG A 58 2.83 8.32 -13.44
N ILE A 59 1.94 8.68 -12.53
CA ILE A 59 1.22 7.71 -11.69
C ILE A 59 -0.25 7.70 -12.11
N PHE A 60 -0.77 6.50 -12.36
CA PHE A 60 -2.18 6.28 -12.69
C PHE A 60 -2.96 5.90 -11.43
N LEU A 61 -3.92 6.74 -11.05
CA LEU A 61 -4.79 6.53 -9.90
C LEU A 61 -6.17 6.06 -10.36
N THR A 62 -6.68 4.96 -9.78
CA THR A 62 -7.94 4.36 -10.27
C THR A 62 -8.90 3.96 -9.15
N GLY A 63 -10.18 4.29 -9.34
CA GLY A 63 -11.30 3.84 -8.50
C GLY A 63 -11.26 4.30 -7.04
N GLY A 64 -11.69 3.43 -6.14
CA GLY A 64 -11.78 3.72 -4.71
C GLY A 64 -13.16 4.25 -4.28
N ILE A 65 -13.26 4.55 -2.99
CA ILE A 65 -14.48 5.02 -2.32
C ILE A 65 -14.44 6.56 -2.21
N LEU A 66 -15.53 7.21 -2.62
CA LEU A 66 -15.68 8.68 -2.61
C LEU A 66 -16.17 9.24 -1.28
N LYS A 67 -17.01 8.49 -0.57
CA LYS A 67 -17.71 8.90 0.66
C LYS A 67 -17.76 7.73 1.63
N ALA A 68 -17.64 8.02 2.92
CA ALA A 68 -18.03 7.09 3.97
C ALA A 68 -19.27 7.59 4.70
N GLU A 69 -20.03 6.63 5.21
CA GLU A 69 -21.34 6.68 5.88
C GLU A 69 -22.57 6.52 4.95
N GLY A 70 -23.36 5.48 5.22
CA GLY A 70 -24.71 5.25 4.70
C GLY A 70 -24.82 4.78 3.25
N ILE A 71 -23.93 5.25 2.37
CA ILE A 71 -23.84 4.82 0.96
C ILE A 71 -22.37 4.84 0.58
N GLU A 72 -21.71 3.67 0.56
CA GLU A 72 -20.42 3.56 -0.11
C GLU A 72 -20.64 3.95 -1.58
N GLU A 73 -19.92 4.97 -2.04
CA GLU A 73 -19.99 5.39 -3.44
C GLU A 73 -18.64 5.07 -4.08
N ASN A 74 -18.56 3.89 -4.69
CA ASN A 74 -17.41 3.53 -5.52
C ASN A 74 -17.41 4.39 -6.79
N ASN A 75 -16.24 4.68 -7.32
CA ASN A 75 -16.12 5.44 -8.56
C ASN A 75 -15.39 4.68 -9.67
N SER A 76 -15.68 5.08 -10.91
CA SER A 76 -15.01 4.63 -12.13
C SER A 76 -13.89 5.59 -12.56
N SER A 77 -13.73 6.70 -11.85
CA SER A 77 -12.82 7.76 -12.28
C SER A 77 -11.37 7.32 -12.18
N THR A 78 -10.59 7.76 -13.15
CA THR A 78 -9.15 7.63 -13.14
C THR A 78 -8.52 9.00 -13.33
N GLU A 79 -7.30 9.13 -12.82
CA GLU A 79 -6.55 10.36 -12.86
C GLU A 79 -5.07 10.03 -13.03
N PHE A 80 -4.34 10.94 -13.65
CA PHE A 80 -2.90 10.89 -13.73
C PHE A 80 -2.29 11.94 -12.82
N TYR A 81 -1.25 11.55 -12.11
CA TYR A 81 -0.33 12.48 -11.47
C TYR A 81 0.83 12.79 -12.41
N ASN A 82 1.06 14.08 -12.68
CA ASN A 82 2.22 14.57 -13.41
C ASN A 82 3.32 14.99 -12.42
N PRO A 83 4.43 14.25 -12.32
CA PRO A 83 5.50 14.59 -11.39
C PRO A 83 6.26 15.87 -11.78
N VAL A 84 6.19 16.35 -13.02
CA VAL A 84 6.94 17.55 -13.44
C VAL A 84 6.38 18.81 -12.77
N HIS A 85 5.07 18.87 -12.58
CA HIS A 85 4.37 20.05 -12.06
C HIS A 85 3.64 19.77 -10.74
N ASP A 86 3.73 18.54 -10.23
CA ASP A 86 2.97 18.06 -9.07
C ASP A 86 1.46 18.35 -9.21
N THR A 87 0.89 18.02 -10.38
CA THR A 87 -0.52 18.27 -10.74
C THR A 87 -1.26 16.98 -11.10
N PHE A 88 -2.59 17.03 -11.01
CA PHE A 88 -3.49 15.94 -11.37
C PHE A 88 -4.35 16.33 -12.56
N TYR A 89 -4.60 15.37 -13.46
CA TYR A 89 -5.54 15.54 -14.56
C TYR A 89 -6.29 14.25 -14.86
N ARG A 90 -7.47 14.37 -15.47
CA ARG A 90 -8.40 13.27 -15.68
C ARG A 90 -7.83 12.24 -16.67
N GLY A 91 -7.99 10.96 -16.35
CA GLY A 91 -7.70 9.83 -17.23
C GLY A 91 -8.97 9.19 -17.82
N PRO A 92 -8.83 8.07 -18.55
CA PRO A 92 -9.97 7.32 -19.10
C PRO A 92 -10.81 6.67 -17.99
N GLU A 93 -12.13 6.75 -18.06
CA GLU A 93 -12.98 6.14 -17.04
C GLU A 93 -13.04 4.61 -17.19
N MET A 94 -13.04 3.90 -16.06
CA MET A 94 -13.34 2.47 -16.02
C MET A 94 -14.81 2.24 -16.40
N ASN A 95 -15.15 1.10 -17.02
CA ASN A 95 -16.55 0.75 -17.26
C ASN A 95 -17.25 0.36 -15.95
N ILE A 96 -16.50 -0.18 -15.00
CA ILE A 96 -17.02 -0.68 -13.73
C ILE A 96 -16.41 0.11 -12.59
N LYS A 97 -17.29 0.75 -11.79
CA LYS A 97 -16.93 1.39 -10.53
C LYS A 97 -16.40 0.32 -9.57
N ARG A 98 -15.27 0.55 -8.90
CA ARG A 98 -14.66 -0.42 -7.99
C ARG A 98 -13.78 0.22 -6.92
N ALA A 99 -13.70 -0.42 -5.76
CA ALA A 99 -12.67 -0.18 -4.74
C ALA A 99 -12.09 -1.50 -4.22
N GLY A 100 -10.91 -1.45 -3.60
CA GLY A 100 -10.21 -2.65 -3.11
C GLY A 100 -9.77 -3.61 -4.22
N HIS A 101 -9.70 -3.11 -5.46
CA HIS A 101 -9.17 -3.79 -6.64
C HIS A 101 -7.65 -3.69 -6.72
N THR A 102 -7.05 -4.39 -7.67
CA THR A 102 -5.65 -4.22 -8.04
C THR A 102 -5.54 -3.59 -9.43
N ALA A 103 -4.46 -2.83 -9.68
CA ALA A 103 -4.11 -2.29 -10.99
C ALA A 103 -2.61 -2.58 -11.24
N THR A 104 -2.34 -3.42 -12.23
CA THR A 104 -0.99 -3.92 -12.53
C THR A 104 -0.56 -3.39 -13.89
N LEU A 105 0.54 -2.62 -13.94
CA LEU A 105 1.19 -2.25 -15.19
C LEU A 105 1.78 -3.51 -15.84
N LEU A 106 1.45 -3.75 -17.10
CA LEU A 106 1.97 -4.85 -17.91
C LEU A 106 3.22 -4.41 -18.68
N SER A 107 4.02 -5.37 -19.15
CA SER A 107 5.25 -5.11 -19.91
C SER A 107 5.00 -4.34 -21.22
N ASN A 108 3.80 -4.43 -21.78
CA ASN A 108 3.40 -3.70 -22.99
C ASN A 108 2.88 -2.27 -22.72
N GLY A 109 2.85 -1.83 -21.47
CA GLY A 109 2.37 -0.50 -21.08
C GLY A 109 0.85 -0.39 -20.84
N GLU A 110 0.09 -1.46 -21.05
CA GLU A 110 -1.32 -1.52 -20.63
C GLU A 110 -1.43 -1.72 -19.11
N VAL A 111 -2.56 -1.35 -18.51
CA VAL A 111 -2.84 -1.60 -17.09
C VAL A 111 -3.99 -2.58 -16.95
N LEU A 112 -3.73 -3.71 -16.30
CA LEU A 112 -4.75 -4.70 -15.94
C LEU A 112 -5.38 -4.33 -14.59
N ILE A 113 -6.68 -4.10 -14.58
CA ILE A 113 -7.48 -3.78 -13.40
C ILE A 113 -8.35 -4.99 -13.06
N THR A 114 -8.26 -5.54 -11.84
CA THR A 114 -8.99 -6.77 -11.49
C THR A 114 -9.70 -6.70 -10.14
N GLY A 115 -10.91 -7.26 -10.08
CA GLY A 115 -11.66 -7.46 -8.85
C GLY A 115 -12.05 -6.15 -8.15
N GLY A 116 -12.03 -6.15 -6.84
CA GLY A 116 -12.63 -5.11 -6.01
C GLY A 116 -14.11 -5.38 -5.72
N PHE A 117 -14.78 -4.36 -5.20
CA PHE A 117 -16.19 -4.40 -4.91
C PHE A 117 -16.86 -3.09 -5.31
N ASN A 118 -18.17 -3.15 -5.48
CA ASN A 118 -19.04 -1.99 -5.65
C ASN A 118 -20.37 -2.19 -4.90
N ASN A 119 -21.34 -1.32 -5.14
CA ASN A 119 -22.65 -1.35 -4.49
C ASN A 119 -23.49 -2.59 -4.86
N GLU A 120 -23.12 -3.31 -5.91
CA GLU A 120 -23.77 -4.57 -6.33
C GLU A 120 -23.08 -5.80 -5.71
N GLY A 121 -21.86 -5.63 -5.18
CA GLY A 121 -21.11 -6.67 -4.48
C GLY A 121 -19.66 -6.79 -4.94
N PHE A 122 -19.06 -7.95 -4.66
CA PHE A 122 -17.69 -8.26 -5.03
C PHE A 122 -17.60 -8.63 -6.50
N LEU A 123 -16.52 -8.22 -7.16
CA LEU A 123 -16.40 -8.29 -8.61
C LEU A 123 -15.50 -9.44 -9.05
N LYS A 124 -15.96 -10.18 -10.05
CA LYS A 124 -15.15 -11.12 -10.85
C LYS A 124 -14.54 -10.48 -12.11
N SER A 125 -14.96 -9.26 -12.42
CA SER A 125 -14.58 -8.57 -13.65
C SER A 125 -13.12 -8.12 -13.63
N ALA A 126 -12.54 -8.11 -14.82
CA ALA A 126 -11.27 -7.48 -15.11
C ALA A 126 -11.42 -6.54 -16.30
N GLU A 127 -10.62 -5.49 -16.30
CA GLU A 127 -10.59 -4.49 -17.36
C GLU A 127 -9.13 -4.22 -17.74
N LEU A 128 -8.87 -4.00 -19.02
CA LEU A 128 -7.55 -3.67 -19.52
C LEU A 128 -7.58 -2.23 -20.05
N VAL A 129 -6.65 -1.39 -19.64
CA VAL A 129 -6.60 0.01 -20.09
C VAL A 129 -5.38 0.20 -20.96
N ASN A 130 -5.59 0.58 -22.22
CA ASN A 130 -4.52 1.09 -23.05
C ASN A 130 -4.38 2.60 -22.83
N LEU A 131 -3.34 2.99 -22.10
CA LEU A 131 -3.13 4.39 -21.70
C LEU A 131 -2.66 5.29 -22.85
N SER A 132 -2.17 4.73 -23.95
CA SER A 132 -1.77 5.50 -25.14
C SER A 132 -2.97 5.94 -25.97
N SER A 133 -4.01 5.09 -26.05
CA SER A 133 -5.25 5.39 -26.76
C SER A 133 -6.37 5.91 -25.84
N GLY A 134 -6.22 5.74 -24.52
CA GLY A 134 -7.25 6.03 -23.53
C GLY A 134 -8.45 5.09 -23.60
N LYS A 135 -8.32 3.91 -24.24
CA LYS A 135 -9.41 2.97 -24.45
C LYS A 135 -9.38 1.82 -23.45
N MET A 136 -10.58 1.41 -23.05
CA MET A 136 -10.79 0.16 -22.33
C MET A 136 -10.81 -0.98 -23.34
N GLU A 137 -9.89 -1.92 -23.16
CA GLU A 137 -9.71 -3.10 -23.99
C GLU A 137 -10.40 -4.31 -23.35
N ARG A 138 -10.78 -5.27 -24.19
CA ARG A 138 -11.45 -6.49 -23.75
C ARG A 138 -10.46 -7.42 -23.04
N VAL A 139 -10.91 -7.96 -21.89
CA VAL A 139 -10.32 -9.14 -21.24
C VAL A 139 -11.22 -10.34 -21.55
N ASN A 140 -10.61 -11.45 -21.96
CA ASN A 140 -11.32 -12.70 -22.23
C ASN A 140 -11.48 -13.52 -20.95
N GLY A 141 -12.72 -13.75 -20.55
CA GLY A 141 -13.04 -14.44 -19.30
C GLY A 141 -13.03 -13.51 -18.08
N GLU A 142 -13.19 -14.10 -16.91
CA GLU A 142 -13.35 -13.42 -15.63
C GLU A 142 -12.53 -14.16 -14.57
N LEU A 143 -12.33 -13.54 -13.41
CA LEU A 143 -11.76 -14.21 -12.24
C LEU A 143 -12.65 -15.39 -11.86
N SER A 144 -12.05 -16.49 -11.38
CA SER A 144 -12.82 -17.71 -11.06
C SER A 144 -13.83 -17.52 -9.93
N GLU A 145 -13.60 -16.51 -9.09
CA GLU A 145 -14.43 -16.08 -7.98
C GLU A 145 -14.29 -14.56 -7.82
N PRO A 146 -15.35 -13.87 -7.40
CA PRO A 146 -15.26 -12.45 -7.08
C PRO A 146 -14.29 -12.24 -5.93
N ARG A 147 -13.56 -11.11 -5.94
CA ARG A 147 -12.56 -10.83 -4.90
C ARG A 147 -12.29 -9.34 -4.72
N SER A 148 -12.03 -8.93 -3.48
CA SER A 148 -11.40 -7.65 -3.14
C SER A 148 -10.33 -7.85 -2.06
N ALA A 149 -9.42 -6.89 -1.90
CA ALA A 149 -8.27 -7.00 -1.00
C ALA A 149 -7.41 -8.27 -1.28
N HIS A 150 -7.41 -8.69 -2.55
CA HIS A 150 -6.51 -9.68 -3.12
C HIS A 150 -5.21 -9.03 -3.58
N THR A 151 -4.26 -9.84 -4.01
CA THR A 151 -3.02 -9.36 -4.63
C THR A 151 -2.96 -9.75 -6.10
N ALA A 152 -2.29 -8.94 -6.92
CA ALA A 152 -2.01 -9.21 -8.32
C ALA A 152 -0.54 -8.88 -8.62
N ASN A 153 0.24 -9.89 -9.00
CA ASN A 153 1.68 -9.81 -9.12
C ASN A 153 2.10 -10.06 -10.57
N LEU A 154 2.76 -9.08 -11.20
CA LEU A 154 3.40 -9.27 -12.49
C LEU A 154 4.61 -10.19 -12.34
N LEU A 155 4.64 -11.28 -13.08
CA LEU A 155 5.75 -12.22 -13.13
C LEU A 155 6.80 -11.80 -14.15
N HIS A 156 7.99 -12.39 -14.06
CA HIS A 156 9.09 -12.17 -15.02
C HIS A 156 8.74 -12.58 -16.46
N ASP A 157 7.81 -13.52 -16.65
CA ASP A 157 7.32 -13.94 -17.96
C ASP A 157 6.17 -13.06 -18.52
N GLY A 158 5.80 -12.00 -17.80
CA GLY A 158 4.74 -11.06 -18.19
C GLY A 158 3.33 -11.49 -17.82
N ARG A 159 3.11 -12.70 -17.30
CA ARG A 159 1.80 -13.10 -16.75
C ARG A 159 1.52 -12.37 -15.44
N VAL A 160 0.25 -12.24 -15.07
CA VAL A 160 -0.15 -11.68 -13.76
C VAL A 160 -0.83 -12.75 -12.93
N VAL A 161 -0.29 -13.06 -11.76
CA VAL A 161 -0.89 -14.01 -10.80
C VAL A 161 -1.77 -13.24 -9.82
N ILE A 162 -3.02 -13.66 -9.69
CA ILE A 162 -4.08 -13.00 -8.92
C ILE A 162 -4.57 -13.97 -7.86
N LEU A 163 -4.40 -13.66 -6.58
CA LEU A 163 -4.62 -14.64 -5.50
C LEU A 163 -5.33 -14.07 -4.27
N GLY A 164 -6.16 -14.91 -3.67
CA GLY A 164 -6.89 -14.65 -2.43
C GLY A 164 -7.92 -13.52 -2.54
N GLY A 165 -8.15 -12.82 -1.43
CA GLY A 165 -9.14 -11.75 -1.27
C GLY A 165 -10.44 -12.22 -0.62
N ALA A 166 -11.35 -11.31 -0.34
CA ALA A 166 -12.70 -11.61 0.14
C ALA A 166 -13.70 -11.61 -1.00
N ASN A 167 -14.71 -12.47 -0.95
CA ASN A 167 -15.70 -12.66 -2.00
C ASN A 167 -17.14 -12.34 -1.54
N GLY A 168 -17.30 -11.68 -0.40
CA GLY A 168 -18.61 -11.40 0.22
C GLY A 168 -19.17 -12.54 1.06
N GLY A 169 -18.54 -13.73 1.03
CA GLY A 169 -18.84 -14.83 1.93
C GLY A 169 -18.18 -14.66 3.31
N LEU A 170 -18.54 -15.57 4.23
CA LEU A 170 -17.91 -15.64 5.56
C LEU A 170 -16.42 -16.00 5.47
N LYS A 171 -16.07 -16.87 4.51
CA LYS A 171 -14.69 -17.33 4.26
C LYS A 171 -14.04 -16.51 3.15
N SER A 172 -12.74 -16.28 3.30
CA SER A 172 -11.92 -15.69 2.25
C SER A 172 -11.77 -16.62 1.06
N ASN A 173 -11.37 -16.05 -0.07
CA ASN A 173 -11.05 -16.75 -1.29
C ASN A 173 -9.66 -17.40 -1.18
N LYS A 174 -9.51 -18.60 -1.75
CA LYS A 174 -8.24 -19.32 -1.86
C LYS A 174 -7.75 -19.45 -3.30
N TYR A 175 -8.53 -19.10 -4.32
CA TYR A 175 -8.17 -19.41 -5.69
C TYR A 175 -7.08 -18.49 -6.23
N ILE A 176 -6.24 -19.10 -7.07
CA ILE A 176 -5.19 -18.45 -7.84
C ILE A 176 -5.64 -18.45 -9.30
N ASP A 177 -5.86 -17.24 -9.83
CA ASP A 177 -6.09 -16.99 -11.25
C ASP A 177 -4.80 -16.45 -11.88
N VAL A 178 -4.66 -16.64 -13.19
CA VAL A 178 -3.59 -16.03 -13.98
C VAL A 178 -4.19 -15.27 -15.16
N TYR A 179 -3.71 -14.06 -15.39
CA TYR A 179 -3.91 -13.34 -16.65
C TYR A 179 -2.74 -13.63 -17.58
N ASN A 180 -3.05 -14.11 -18.78
CA ASN A 180 -2.08 -14.31 -19.85
C ASN A 180 -2.19 -13.16 -20.87
N PRO A 181 -1.16 -12.30 -21.01
CA PRO A 181 -1.21 -11.16 -21.94
C PRO A 181 -1.25 -11.58 -23.41
N ALA A 182 -0.71 -12.75 -23.77
CA ALA A 182 -0.69 -13.23 -25.16
C ALA A 182 -2.10 -13.56 -25.69
N THR A 183 -2.97 -14.09 -24.82
CA THR A 183 -4.36 -14.44 -25.14
C THR A 183 -5.37 -13.43 -24.59
N LYS A 184 -4.88 -12.41 -23.86
CA LYS A 184 -5.66 -11.47 -23.06
C LYS A 184 -6.72 -12.15 -22.20
N SER A 185 -6.42 -13.33 -21.65
CA SER A 185 -7.41 -14.16 -20.95
C SER A 185 -7.08 -14.41 -19.49
N ILE A 186 -8.11 -14.60 -18.68
CA ILE A 186 -7.98 -15.03 -17.28
C ILE A 186 -8.43 -16.49 -17.14
N SER A 187 -7.67 -17.27 -16.37
CA SER A 187 -8.03 -18.65 -16.01
C SER A 187 -7.52 -19.03 -14.63
N LYS A 188 -8.27 -19.87 -13.92
CA LYS A 188 -7.85 -20.48 -12.66
C LYS A 188 -6.73 -21.49 -12.88
N ILE A 189 -5.69 -21.43 -12.04
CA ILE A 189 -4.54 -22.34 -12.14
C ILE A 189 -4.32 -23.17 -10.88
N ASN A 190 -4.69 -22.65 -9.70
CA ASN A 190 -4.42 -23.33 -8.43
C ASN A 190 -5.24 -22.76 -7.27
N SER A 191 -4.92 -23.14 -6.04
CA SER A 191 -5.46 -22.60 -4.80
C SER A 191 -4.39 -22.48 -3.72
N LEU A 192 -4.50 -21.46 -2.88
CA LEU A 192 -3.82 -21.33 -1.60
C LEU A 192 -4.17 -22.50 -0.69
N LEU A 193 -3.22 -22.94 0.14
CA LEU A 193 -3.45 -23.91 1.20
C LEU A 193 -4.37 -23.31 2.27
N THR A 194 -4.16 -22.03 2.57
CA THR A 194 -5.02 -21.25 3.46
C THR A 194 -5.67 -20.10 2.70
N ALA A 195 -7.00 -20.09 2.69
CA ALA A 195 -7.79 -18.96 2.21
C ALA A 195 -7.42 -17.68 2.98
N ARG A 196 -7.24 -16.56 2.29
CA ARG A 196 -6.82 -15.32 2.95
C ARG A 196 -7.22 -14.05 2.20
N THR A 197 -7.56 -13.02 2.97
CA THR A 197 -7.80 -11.64 2.50
C THR A 197 -6.94 -10.66 3.30
N GLY A 198 -6.62 -9.48 2.76
CA GLY A 198 -5.79 -8.48 3.43
C GLY A 198 -4.34 -8.95 3.71
N HIS A 199 -3.91 -9.98 3.00
CA HIS A 199 -2.55 -10.52 3.01
C HIS A 199 -1.66 -9.72 2.05
N THR A 200 -0.36 -9.96 2.10
CA THR A 200 0.58 -9.47 1.09
C THR A 200 1.14 -10.62 0.28
N ALA A 201 1.52 -10.34 -0.97
CA ALA A 201 2.25 -11.26 -1.84
C ALA A 201 3.45 -10.50 -2.42
N THR A 202 4.64 -11.08 -2.31
CA THR A 202 5.89 -10.44 -2.75
C THR A 202 6.62 -11.37 -3.72
N LEU A 203 6.96 -10.86 -4.92
CA LEU A 203 7.79 -11.59 -5.88
C LEU A 203 9.25 -11.62 -5.42
N LEU A 204 9.73 -12.80 -5.06
CA LEU A 204 11.11 -13.06 -4.66
C LEU A 204 12.06 -13.03 -5.88
N ASN A 205 13.37 -12.99 -5.62
CA ASN A 205 14.38 -12.89 -6.68
C ASN A 205 14.48 -14.13 -7.57
N ASP A 206 14.00 -15.28 -7.08
CA ASP A 206 13.94 -16.54 -7.82
C ASP A 206 12.62 -16.72 -8.59
N GLY A 207 11.75 -15.70 -8.60
CA GLY A 207 10.47 -15.73 -9.31
C GLY A 207 9.31 -16.37 -8.52
N ARG A 208 9.54 -16.89 -7.32
CA ARG A 208 8.47 -17.38 -6.44
C ARG A 208 7.72 -16.24 -5.75
N LEU A 209 6.48 -16.47 -5.34
CA LEU A 209 5.68 -15.52 -4.55
C LEU A 209 5.64 -15.92 -3.08
N LEU A 210 6.10 -15.04 -2.21
CA LEU A 210 5.92 -15.13 -0.76
C LEU A 210 4.58 -14.50 -0.36
N ILE A 211 3.69 -15.29 0.24
CA ILE A 211 2.33 -14.90 0.59
C ILE A 211 2.17 -14.91 2.11
N VAL A 212 1.90 -13.76 2.73
CA VAL A 212 2.06 -13.57 4.18
C VAL A 212 0.80 -13.02 4.85
N GLY A 213 0.41 -13.63 5.98
CA GLY A 213 -0.64 -13.12 6.87
C GLY A 213 -2.00 -12.97 6.22
N GLY A 214 -2.73 -11.91 6.57
CA GLY A 214 -4.13 -11.71 6.23
C GLY A 214 -5.06 -12.38 7.23
N SER A 215 -6.30 -12.64 6.83
CA SER A 215 -7.28 -13.34 7.66
C SER A 215 -8.06 -14.40 6.86
N GLN A 216 -8.42 -15.52 7.49
CA GLN A 216 -9.21 -16.57 6.82
C GLN A 216 -10.65 -16.16 6.62
N ASN A 217 -11.19 -15.33 7.51
CA ASN A 217 -12.54 -14.80 7.44
C ASN A 217 -12.44 -13.27 7.35
N TRP A 218 -13.38 -12.61 6.64
CA TRP A 218 -13.30 -11.17 6.37
C TRP A 218 -13.18 -10.31 7.65
N ARG A 219 -13.73 -10.80 8.77
CA ARG A 219 -13.76 -10.07 10.06
C ARG A 219 -13.11 -10.81 11.24
N SER A 220 -12.44 -11.95 11.02
CA SER A 220 -11.82 -12.74 12.09
C SER A 220 -10.71 -13.65 11.57
N ASP A 221 -10.03 -14.36 12.48
CA ASP A 221 -9.05 -15.40 12.15
C ASP A 221 -7.83 -14.85 11.40
N VAL A 222 -7.18 -13.86 12.03
CA VAL A 222 -5.94 -13.28 11.53
C VAL A 222 -4.81 -14.31 11.60
N LEU A 223 -4.00 -14.34 10.54
CA LEU A 223 -3.01 -15.37 10.28
C LEU A 223 -1.61 -14.90 10.63
N ASN A 224 -0.80 -15.82 11.15
CA ASN A 224 0.66 -15.73 11.17
C ASN A 224 1.30 -16.70 10.15
N THR A 225 0.49 -17.43 9.38
CA THR A 225 0.98 -18.40 8.39
C THR A 225 1.40 -17.69 7.11
N SER A 226 2.43 -18.25 6.47
CA SER A 226 2.83 -17.85 5.13
C SER A 226 3.03 -19.05 4.22
N GLU A 227 2.95 -18.80 2.91
CA GLU A 227 3.00 -19.81 1.85
C GLU A 227 3.92 -19.31 0.73
N ILE A 228 4.59 -20.24 0.05
CA ILE A 228 5.32 -19.96 -1.18
C ILE A 228 4.55 -20.57 -2.34
N PHE A 229 4.25 -19.75 -3.35
CA PHE A 229 3.76 -20.22 -4.63
C PHE A 229 4.86 -20.14 -5.69
N ASP A 230 5.15 -21.26 -6.34
CA ASP A 230 6.06 -21.35 -7.47
C ASP A 230 5.26 -21.34 -8.79
N PRO A 231 5.29 -20.23 -9.56
CA PRO A 231 4.55 -20.13 -10.82
C PRO A 231 5.15 -20.96 -11.97
N ALA A 232 6.41 -21.40 -11.86
CA ALA A 232 7.05 -22.23 -12.88
C ALA A 232 6.55 -23.68 -12.82
N THR A 233 6.35 -24.19 -11.60
CA THR A 233 5.87 -25.55 -11.36
C THR A 233 4.38 -25.62 -11.03
N ASN A 234 3.72 -24.46 -10.84
CA ASN A 234 2.37 -24.35 -10.33
C ASN A 234 2.18 -25.14 -9.02
N THR A 235 3.14 -25.02 -8.10
CA THR A 235 3.09 -25.69 -6.79
C THR A 235 3.01 -24.67 -5.67
N ILE A 236 2.43 -25.10 -4.54
CA ILE A 236 2.32 -24.28 -3.34
C ILE A 236 2.64 -25.10 -2.10
N TYR A 237 3.35 -24.49 -1.16
CA TYR A 237 3.73 -25.14 0.09
C TYR A 237 3.86 -24.12 1.24
N GLN A 238 3.74 -24.60 2.47
CA GLN A 238 3.92 -23.79 3.67
C GLN A 238 5.40 -23.42 3.86
N THR A 239 5.63 -22.21 4.36
CA THR A 239 6.97 -21.70 4.73
C THR A 239 6.93 -21.22 6.19
N ALA A 240 7.99 -20.55 6.65
CA ALA A 240 8.07 -20.05 8.02
C ALA A 240 6.86 -19.20 8.41
N LYS A 241 6.56 -19.14 9.71
CA LYS A 241 5.45 -18.34 10.22
C LYS A 241 5.98 -17.03 10.78
N LEU A 242 5.14 -15.99 10.71
CA LEU A 242 5.33 -14.76 11.46
C LEU A 242 5.30 -15.07 12.97
N HIS A 243 6.03 -14.26 13.74
CA HIS A 243 6.00 -14.27 15.20
C HIS A 243 4.70 -13.71 15.76
N VAL A 244 4.04 -12.80 15.03
CA VAL A 244 2.72 -12.28 15.38
C VAL A 244 1.77 -12.40 14.19
N ILE A 245 0.48 -12.59 14.48
CA ILE A 245 -0.59 -12.58 13.47
C ILE A 245 -0.70 -11.17 12.86
N ARG A 246 -0.92 -11.05 11.54
CA ARG A 246 -1.01 -9.73 10.88
C ARG A 246 -2.01 -9.70 9.74
N ASN A 247 -2.93 -8.75 9.77
CA ASN A 247 -3.82 -8.39 8.67
C ASN A 247 -3.58 -6.96 8.17
N LYS A 248 -3.74 -6.73 6.86
CA LYS A 248 -3.62 -5.44 6.17
C LYS A 248 -2.35 -4.66 6.53
N HIS A 249 -1.27 -5.42 6.68
CA HIS A 249 0.10 -4.95 6.78
C HIS A 249 0.62 -4.58 5.39
N ALA A 250 1.76 -3.89 5.34
CA ALA A 250 2.52 -3.71 4.11
C ALA A 250 3.66 -4.74 4.03
N ALA A 251 4.14 -5.02 2.83
CA ALA A 251 5.33 -5.83 2.60
C ALA A 251 6.17 -5.21 1.48
N VAL A 252 7.48 -5.08 1.72
CA VAL A 252 8.42 -4.52 0.74
C VAL A 252 9.64 -5.42 0.64
N LYS A 253 10.00 -5.81 -0.58
CA LYS A 253 11.24 -6.55 -0.85
C LYS A 253 12.42 -5.59 -0.81
N LEU A 254 13.39 -5.88 0.05
CA LEU A 254 14.67 -5.20 0.14
C LEU A 254 15.60 -5.61 -1.01
N ARG A 255 16.65 -4.81 -1.23
CA ARG A 255 17.65 -5.05 -2.28
C ARG A 255 18.41 -6.36 -2.13
N ASP A 256 18.61 -6.80 -0.89
CA ASP A 256 19.27 -8.07 -0.58
C ASP A 256 18.33 -9.28 -0.73
N GLY A 257 17.10 -9.07 -1.22
CA GLY A 257 16.11 -10.11 -1.46
C GLY A 257 15.25 -10.48 -0.24
N LYS A 258 15.55 -9.95 0.95
CA LYS A 258 14.71 -10.15 2.14
C LYS A 258 13.40 -9.37 2.00
N VAL A 259 12.37 -9.75 2.74
CA VAL A 259 11.07 -9.08 2.71
C VAL A 259 10.76 -8.50 4.09
N LEU A 260 10.57 -7.18 4.15
CA LEU A 260 10.15 -6.49 5.36
C LEU A 260 8.61 -6.47 5.41
N ILE A 261 8.05 -7.07 6.46
CA ILE A 261 6.63 -7.06 6.79
C ILE A 261 6.39 -5.96 7.82
N ILE A 262 5.53 -5.01 7.51
CA ILE A 262 5.41 -3.73 8.21
C ILE A 262 4.03 -3.61 8.84
N ALA A 263 3.99 -3.47 10.17
CA ALA A 263 2.79 -3.15 10.93
C ALA A 263 1.60 -4.09 10.64
N GLY A 264 0.39 -3.56 10.49
CA GLY A 264 -0.85 -4.32 10.38
C GLY A 264 -1.56 -4.47 11.72
N SER A 265 -2.46 -5.43 11.83
CA SER A 265 -3.23 -5.66 13.05
C SER A 265 -3.47 -7.15 13.34
N ASP A 266 -3.66 -7.51 14.62
CA ASP A 266 -4.23 -8.80 15.04
C ASP A 266 -5.76 -8.86 14.93
N GLU A 267 -6.39 -7.75 14.57
CA GLU A 267 -7.81 -7.65 14.29
C GLU A 267 -8.05 -7.44 12.79
N ALA A 268 -9.18 -7.94 12.30
CA ALA A 268 -9.47 -7.88 10.87
C ALA A 268 -9.95 -6.48 10.41
N GLU A 269 -10.72 -5.78 11.24
CA GLU A 269 -11.35 -4.49 10.88
C GLU A 269 -11.23 -3.37 11.93
N SER A 270 -10.87 -3.68 13.18
CA SER A 270 -10.83 -2.70 14.27
C SER A 270 -9.44 -2.06 14.43
N ILE A 271 -9.43 -0.87 15.00
CA ILE A 271 -8.24 -0.04 15.22
C ILE A 271 -7.53 -0.33 16.55
N GLY A 272 -8.09 -1.19 17.41
CA GLY A 272 -7.50 -1.53 18.72
C GLY A 272 -6.20 -2.33 18.59
N GLY A 273 -6.22 -3.31 17.69
CA GLY A 273 -5.16 -4.29 17.47
C GLY A 273 -3.95 -3.86 16.64
N ARG A 274 -3.65 -2.57 16.50
CA ARG A 274 -2.65 -2.08 15.52
C ARG A 274 -1.22 -2.27 16.00
N TYR A 275 -0.35 -2.75 15.11
CA TYR A 275 1.05 -2.97 15.41
C TYR A 275 1.95 -1.81 14.96
N ARG A 276 3.02 -1.60 15.73
CA ARG A 276 4.20 -0.83 15.34
C ARG A 276 5.40 -1.72 14.99
N THR A 277 5.27 -3.03 15.22
CA THR A 277 6.34 -4.01 15.00
C THR A 277 6.46 -4.35 13.51
N CYS A 278 7.67 -4.69 13.10
CA CYS A 278 7.96 -5.22 11.78
C CYS A 278 8.68 -6.56 11.90
N GLU A 279 8.63 -7.36 10.85
CA GLU A 279 9.32 -8.64 10.75
C GLU A 279 10.07 -8.73 9.43
N LEU A 280 11.24 -9.36 9.46
CA LEU A 280 12.05 -9.58 8.29
C LEU A 280 12.07 -11.06 7.93
N PHE A 281 11.62 -11.37 6.71
CA PHE A 281 11.73 -12.69 6.12
C PHE A 281 13.05 -12.81 5.36
N ASP A 282 13.80 -13.85 5.66
CA ASP A 282 14.98 -14.26 4.88
C ASP A 282 14.63 -15.49 4.04
N PRO A 283 14.58 -15.37 2.69
CA PRO A 283 14.26 -16.48 1.80
C PRO A 283 15.37 -17.54 1.73
N VAL A 284 16.61 -17.22 2.11
CA VAL A 284 17.74 -18.16 2.10
C VAL A 284 17.66 -19.08 3.31
N THR A 285 17.43 -18.52 4.50
CA THR A 285 17.32 -19.32 5.73
C THR A 285 15.90 -19.80 6.00
N ASN A 286 14.91 -19.30 5.25
CA ASN A 286 13.49 -19.59 5.45
C ASN A 286 13.05 -19.28 6.90
N THR A 287 13.31 -18.06 7.35
CA THR A 287 12.97 -17.63 8.73
C THR A 287 12.38 -16.23 8.76
N PHE A 288 11.46 -16.00 9.70
CA PHE A 288 11.06 -14.66 10.14
C PHE A 288 11.80 -14.29 11.41
N ARG A 289 12.18 -13.02 11.52
CA ARG A 289 12.63 -12.42 12.79
C ARG A 289 11.98 -11.07 13.01
N LEU A 290 11.72 -10.73 14.27
CA LEU A 290 11.30 -9.37 14.64
C LEU A 290 12.42 -8.36 14.37
N VAL A 291 12.05 -7.25 13.76
CA VAL A 291 12.90 -6.06 13.69
C VAL A 291 12.85 -5.36 15.05
N LYS A 292 14.03 -5.12 15.64
CA LYS A 292 14.14 -4.59 17.01
C LYS A 292 13.55 -3.19 17.13
N ASN A 293 13.85 -2.32 16.18
CA ASN A 293 13.32 -0.96 16.14
C ASN A 293 11.94 -0.96 15.49
N LYS A 294 11.01 -0.26 16.13
CA LYS A 294 9.59 -0.23 15.76
C LYS A 294 9.28 1.11 15.12
N LEU A 295 8.16 1.16 14.39
CA LEU A 295 7.56 2.42 13.97
C LEU A 295 7.22 3.28 15.20
N ALA A 296 7.21 4.59 15.02
CA ALA A 296 6.79 5.55 16.03
C ALA A 296 5.30 5.38 16.38
N ASP A 297 4.47 5.22 15.35
CA ASP A 297 3.02 5.00 15.47
C ASP A 297 2.64 3.57 15.06
N SER A 298 1.55 3.05 15.63
CA SER A 298 0.93 1.83 15.13
C SER A 298 0.17 2.11 13.83
N ARG A 299 0.27 1.20 12.84
CA ARG A 299 -0.27 1.43 11.49
C ARG A 299 -1.06 0.22 10.99
N PHE A 300 -2.22 0.46 10.40
CA PHE A 300 -3.11 -0.58 9.85
C PHE A 300 -3.80 -0.10 8.57
N LYS A 301 -4.26 -1.04 7.73
CA LYS A 301 -4.82 -0.72 6.41
C LYS A 301 -3.81 0.00 5.52
N ILE A 302 -2.56 -0.48 5.54
CA ILE A 302 -1.41 0.13 4.85
C ILE A 302 -0.85 -0.71 3.70
N SER A 303 -1.61 -1.67 3.16
CA SER A 303 -1.12 -2.63 2.16
C SER A 303 -0.50 -2.01 0.91
N ASN A 304 -0.86 -0.77 0.55
CA ASN A 304 -0.29 -0.01 -0.56
C ASN A 304 0.45 1.25 -0.11
N ALA A 305 0.79 1.38 1.19
CA ALA A 305 1.31 2.60 1.79
C ALA A 305 2.77 2.48 2.27
N ALA A 306 3.54 1.62 1.61
CA ALA A 306 4.99 1.53 1.78
C ALA A 306 5.65 1.18 0.44
N ASP A 307 6.85 1.71 0.19
CA ASP A 307 7.60 1.45 -1.04
C ASP A 307 9.12 1.63 -0.83
N ILE A 308 9.92 1.11 -1.75
CA ILE A 308 11.39 1.15 -1.71
C ILE A 308 11.95 2.36 -2.47
N LEU A 309 12.94 3.04 -1.89
CA LEU A 309 13.67 4.16 -2.48
C LEU A 309 14.92 3.68 -3.26
N SER A 310 15.49 4.50 -4.16
CA SER A 310 16.73 4.13 -4.88
C SER A 310 17.99 4.00 -4.01
N ASN A 311 17.94 4.35 -2.74
CA ASN A 311 19.04 4.05 -1.81
C ASN A 311 18.85 2.69 -1.11
N GLY A 312 17.69 2.03 -1.29
CA GLY A 312 17.34 0.76 -0.66
C GLY A 312 16.59 0.89 0.66
N ASN A 313 16.40 2.11 1.16
CA ASN A 313 15.55 2.37 2.32
C ASN A 313 14.07 2.25 1.92
N ILE A 314 13.20 2.10 2.92
CA ILE A 314 11.75 1.95 2.70
C ILE A 314 11.04 3.15 3.31
N ILE A 315 10.16 3.79 2.54
CA ILE A 315 9.25 4.82 3.04
C ILE A 315 7.92 4.19 3.41
N VAL A 316 7.35 4.57 4.55
CA VAL A 316 6.01 4.15 5.01
C VAL A 316 5.19 5.39 5.32
N ALA A 317 4.02 5.52 4.69
CA ALA A 317 3.17 6.71 4.83
C ALA A 317 1.67 6.40 4.75
N GLY A 318 1.20 5.49 5.61
CA GLY A 318 -0.23 5.23 5.84
C GLY A 318 -0.54 5.07 7.32
N ASP A 319 -1.78 5.37 7.73
CA ASP A 319 -2.28 5.32 9.12
C ASP A 319 -1.32 5.95 10.16
N GLY A 320 -0.70 7.08 9.81
CA GLY A 320 0.14 7.87 10.71
C GLY A 320 0.28 9.30 10.19
N LYS A 321 0.44 10.27 11.09
CA LYS A 321 0.51 11.71 10.72
C LYS A 321 1.81 12.08 10.00
N TYR A 322 2.84 11.28 10.18
CA TYR A 322 4.15 11.47 9.59
C TYR A 322 4.50 10.23 8.75
N ALA A 323 5.29 10.44 7.71
CA ALA A 323 5.96 9.32 7.06
C ALA A 323 7.17 8.89 7.90
N GLU A 324 7.57 7.64 7.74
CA GLU A 324 8.76 7.09 8.38
C GLU A 324 9.63 6.39 7.34
N VAL A 325 10.95 6.63 7.41
CA VAL A 325 11.95 5.96 6.59
C VAL A 325 12.60 4.86 7.42
N PHE A 326 12.52 3.63 6.94
CA PHE A 326 13.30 2.51 7.43
C PHE A 326 14.67 2.50 6.76
N ASP A 327 15.72 2.75 7.54
CA ASP A 327 17.10 2.57 7.11
C ASP A 327 17.41 1.08 7.04
N ALA A 328 17.64 0.56 5.84
CA ALA A 328 17.84 -0.87 5.63
C ALA A 328 19.16 -1.39 6.21
N GLN A 329 20.18 -0.53 6.38
CA GLN A 329 21.48 -0.92 6.89
C GLN A 329 21.44 -1.04 8.42
N THR A 330 20.90 -0.02 9.09
CA THR A 330 20.83 0.02 10.55
C THR A 330 19.56 -0.63 11.11
N GLN A 331 18.56 -0.90 10.27
CA GLN A 331 17.25 -1.43 10.62
C GLN A 331 16.55 -0.56 11.68
N THR A 332 16.56 0.75 11.46
CA THR A 332 15.95 1.77 12.32
C THR A 332 14.92 2.58 11.55
N PHE A 333 13.85 3.00 12.23
CA PHE A 333 12.85 3.91 11.67
C PHE A 333 13.18 5.35 12.06
N HIS A 334 12.96 6.26 11.12
CA HIS A 334 13.16 7.68 11.29
C HIS A 334 11.97 8.45 10.75
N THR A 335 11.34 9.25 11.59
CA THR A 335 10.25 10.14 11.19
C THR A 335 10.78 11.19 10.22
N THR A 336 10.05 11.39 9.11
CA THR A 336 10.34 12.46 8.17
C THR A 336 9.91 13.81 8.76
N SER A 337 10.51 14.87 8.27
CA SER A 337 9.96 16.21 8.50
C SER A 337 8.69 16.45 7.67
N GLY A 338 7.87 17.42 8.09
CA GLY A 338 6.57 17.66 7.48
C GLY A 338 5.56 16.52 7.72
N SER A 339 4.28 16.76 7.45
CA SER A 339 3.21 15.87 7.88
C SER A 339 2.15 15.70 6.80
N VAL A 340 1.53 14.50 6.76
CA VAL A 340 0.30 14.24 6.01
C VAL A 340 -0.96 14.69 6.76
N GLN A 341 -0.81 15.39 7.89
CA GLN A 341 -1.83 16.02 8.75
C GLN A 341 -2.74 15.07 9.53
N ASP A 342 -3.08 13.90 8.99
CA ASP A 342 -3.96 12.91 9.60
C ASP A 342 -3.45 11.48 9.36
N ALA A 343 -4.02 10.50 10.05
CA ALA A 343 -3.73 9.08 9.85
C ALA A 343 -4.61 8.50 8.72
N TRP A 344 -4.04 8.43 7.51
CA TRP A 344 -4.76 8.00 6.31
C TRP A 344 -4.66 6.50 6.08
N MET A 345 -5.71 5.76 6.43
CA MET A 345 -5.90 4.34 6.11
C MET A 345 -6.28 4.15 4.63
N TYR A 346 -5.79 3.06 4.01
CA TYR A 346 -5.93 2.79 2.58
C TYR A 346 -5.53 3.97 1.67
N SER A 347 -4.53 4.72 2.11
CA SER A 347 -3.74 5.61 1.25
C SER A 347 -2.81 4.79 0.35
N THR A 348 -2.25 5.44 -0.66
CA THR A 348 -1.23 4.85 -1.53
C THR A 348 0.09 5.60 -1.40
N VAL A 349 1.18 4.85 -1.54
CA VAL A 349 2.56 5.33 -1.59
C VAL A 349 3.18 4.77 -2.86
N THR A 350 3.77 5.64 -3.67
CA THR A 350 4.38 5.23 -4.95
C THR A 350 5.64 6.05 -5.20
N THR A 351 6.77 5.36 -5.25
CA THR A 351 8.08 5.96 -5.55
C THR A 351 8.16 6.28 -7.03
N LEU A 352 8.54 7.51 -7.35
CA LEU A 352 8.75 8.01 -8.70
C LEU A 352 10.15 7.64 -9.18
N LYS A 353 10.38 7.80 -10.49
CA LYS A 353 11.69 7.55 -11.10
C LYS A 353 12.80 8.49 -10.63
N ASP A 354 12.44 9.62 -10.03
CA ASP A 354 13.35 10.62 -9.47
C ASP A 354 13.43 10.54 -7.92
N ASP A 355 13.04 9.40 -7.35
CA ASP A 355 13.02 9.08 -5.91
C ASP A 355 12.09 9.89 -5.03
N ARG A 356 11.42 10.91 -5.57
CA ARG A 356 10.27 11.50 -4.88
C ARG A 356 9.19 10.45 -4.74
N VAL A 357 8.37 10.57 -3.71
CA VAL A 357 7.30 9.60 -3.45
C VAL A 357 5.98 10.34 -3.38
N LEU A 358 5.02 9.91 -4.21
CA LEU A 358 3.65 10.36 -4.11
C LEU A 358 2.96 9.61 -2.97
N ILE A 359 2.31 10.35 -2.08
CA ILE A 359 1.39 9.84 -1.07
C ILE A 359 0.01 10.38 -1.42
N ALA A 360 -0.98 9.51 -1.61
CA ALA A 360 -2.29 9.93 -2.12
C ALA A 360 -3.47 9.29 -1.39
N GLY A 361 -4.46 10.14 -1.08
CA GLY A 361 -5.78 9.72 -0.63
C GLY A 361 -5.80 8.95 0.69
N GLY A 362 -6.72 8.01 0.78
CA GLY A 362 -7.05 7.29 2.01
C GLY A 362 -8.22 7.93 2.74
N TYR A 363 -8.59 7.34 3.87
CA TYR A 363 -9.60 7.87 4.78
C TYR A 363 -9.04 8.02 6.20
N ASN A 364 -9.64 8.89 7.01
CA ASN A 364 -9.21 9.12 8.40
C ASN A 364 -9.98 8.27 9.44
N GLY A 365 -9.77 8.54 10.73
CA GLY A 365 -10.45 7.82 11.83
C GLY A 365 -11.99 7.83 11.76
N ASN A 366 -12.60 8.81 11.09
CA ASN A 366 -14.04 8.90 10.86
C ASN A 366 -14.47 8.29 9.52
N MET A 367 -13.60 7.47 8.93
CA MET A 367 -13.74 6.85 7.61
C MET A 367 -13.91 7.84 6.44
N GLN A 368 -13.72 9.14 6.64
CA GLN A 368 -13.94 10.14 5.60
C GLN A 368 -12.79 10.14 4.56
N PRO A 369 -13.07 9.87 3.27
CA PRO A 369 -12.05 9.89 2.23
C PRO A 369 -11.54 11.30 1.93
N THR A 370 -10.30 11.41 1.47
CA THR A 370 -9.67 12.68 1.09
C THR A 370 -9.25 12.68 -0.37
N ASN A 371 -9.18 13.88 -0.97
CA ASN A 371 -8.54 14.12 -2.26
C ASN A 371 -7.13 14.72 -2.10
N LYS A 372 -6.64 14.85 -0.87
CA LYS A 372 -5.30 15.38 -0.59
C LYS A 372 -4.23 14.43 -1.11
N ALA A 373 -3.13 15.04 -1.55
CA ALA A 373 -1.92 14.36 -1.93
C ALA A 373 -0.71 15.11 -1.37
N TRP A 374 0.38 14.37 -1.19
CA TRP A 374 1.63 14.87 -0.67
C TRP A 374 2.78 14.28 -1.46
N VAL A 375 3.90 15.00 -1.46
CA VAL A 375 5.16 14.51 -2.00
C VAL A 375 6.17 14.45 -0.87
N TYR A 376 6.73 13.26 -0.68
CA TYR A 376 7.96 13.08 0.06
C TYR A 376 9.15 13.32 -0.87
N LYS A 377 10.10 14.15 -0.41
CA LYS A 377 11.37 14.40 -1.10
C LYS A 377 12.50 13.82 -0.25
N PRO A 378 13.21 12.77 -0.72
CA PRO A 378 14.39 12.26 -0.03
C PRO A 378 15.53 13.29 -0.06
N LYS A 379 16.58 13.02 0.72
CA LYS A 379 17.79 13.84 0.78
C LYS A 379 18.99 13.10 0.22
#